data_AF-A0A0M2PP25-F1
#
_entry.id   AF-A0A0M2PP25-F1
#
_cell.length_a   1.000
_cell.length_b   1.000
_cell.length_c   1.000
_cell.angle_alpha   90.00
_cell.angle_beta   90.00
_cell.angle_gamma   90.00
#
_symmetry.space_group_name_H-M   'P 1'
#
loop_
_entity.id
_entity.type
_entity.pdbx_description
1 polymer ?
#
loop_
_entity_poly.entity_id
_entity_poly.type
_entity_poly.pdbx_seq_one_letter_code
_entity_poly.pdbx_strand_id
1 'polypeptide(L)' 'MQLFNFIIEMKRTEMENCARKYGISSEKTLKVSQELDNLLNIQNKFICNFFIEKYRSFLCDE' A
#
# COMPACT_ATOMS: atom_id res chain seq x y z
N MET A 1 -6.08 -10.51 5.51
CA MET A 1 -5.53 -9.20 5.96
C MET A 1 -4.07 -9.31 6.41
N GLN A 2 -3.68 -10.21 7.33
CA GLN A 2 -2.29 -10.29 7.84
C GLN A 2 -1.21 -10.54 6.76
N LEU A 3 -1.45 -11.45 5.81
CA LEU A 3 -0.49 -11.75 4.73
C LEU A 3 -0.20 -10.52 3.85
N PHE A 4 -1.20 -9.70 3.58
CA PHE A 4 -1.03 -8.50 2.74
C PHE A 4 -0.18 -7.43 3.45
N ASN A 5 -0.41 -7.24 4.75
CA ASN A 5 0.43 -6.35 5.56
C ASN A 5 1.88 -6.83 5.61
N PHE A 6 2.11 -8.15 5.72
CA PHE A 6 3.46 -8.71 5.66
C PHE A 6 4.18 -8.39 4.35
N ILE A 7 3.48 -8.49 3.21
CA ILE A 7 4.04 -8.15 1.88
C ILE A 7 4.42 -6.67 1.81
N ILE A 8 3.57 -5.77 2.31
CA ILE A 8 3.85 -4.33 2.38
C ILE A 8 5.12 -4.06 3.20
N GLU A 9 5.25 -4.68 4.38
CA GLU A 9 6.40 -4.47 5.26
C GLU A 9 7.70 -5.07 4.69
N MET A 10 7.63 -6.20 3.98
CA MET A 10 8.78 -6.71 3.23
C MET A 10 9.24 -5.73 2.15
N LYS A 11 8.30 -5.17 1.38
CA LYS A 11 8.61 -4.22 0.31
C LYS A 11 9.13 -2.88 0.86
N ARG A 12 8.62 -2.42 2.02
CA ARG A 12 9.16 -1.28 2.76
C ARG A 12 10.62 -1.51 3.15
N THR A 13 10.91 -2.66 3.74
CA THR A 13 12.28 -3.06 4.11
C THR A 13 13.20 -3.08 2.89
N GLU A 14 12.72 -3.59 1.75
CA GLU A 14 13.46 -3.58 0.48
C GLU A 14 13.77 -2.16 0.01
N MET A 15 12.79 -1.24 0.06
CA MET A 15 12.98 0.16 -0.31
C MET A 15 14.04 0.83 0.57
N GLU A 16 13.98 0.63 1.88
CA GLU A 16 14.97 1.17 2.83
C GLU A 16 16.38 0.61 2.57
N ASN A 17 16.49 -0.68 2.24
CA ASN A 17 17.75 -1.29 1.84
C ASN A 17 18.29 -0.68 0.54
N CYS A 18 17.44 -0.48 -0.45
CA CYS A 18 17.81 0.19 -1.70
C CYS A 18 18.24 1.64 -1.47
N ALA A 19 17.50 2.40 -0.66
CA ALA A 19 17.82 3.77 -0.31
C ALA A 19 19.18 3.87 0.40
N ARG A 20 19.46 2.98 1.37
CA ARG A 20 20.75 2.91 2.06
C ARG A 20 21.91 2.54 1.12
N LYS A 21 21.67 1.65 0.15
CA LYS A 21 22.72 1.11 -0.72
C LYS A 21 23.00 1.96 -1.96
N TYR A 22 21.97 2.56 -2.54
CA TYR A 22 22.03 3.23 -3.85
C TYR A 22 21.67 4.72 -3.77
N GLY A 23 21.13 5.19 -2.64
CA GLY A 23 20.59 6.53 -2.48
C GLY A 23 19.09 6.61 -2.78
N ILE A 24 18.41 7.60 -2.20
CA ILE A 24 16.95 7.76 -2.29
C ILE A 24 16.49 8.01 -3.73
N SER A 25 17.25 8.83 -4.47
CA SER A 25 16.91 9.19 -5.85
C SER A 25 17.45 8.23 -6.91
N SER A 26 18.02 7.08 -6.50
CA SER A 26 18.49 6.10 -7.48
C SER A 26 17.31 5.46 -8.22
N GLU A 27 17.50 5.14 -9.49
CA GLU A 27 16.47 4.47 -10.29
C GLU A 27 15.95 3.18 -9.62
N LYS A 28 16.84 2.44 -8.94
CA LYS A 28 16.47 1.24 -8.19
C LYS A 28 15.54 1.57 -7.02
N THR A 29 15.90 2.55 -6.21
CA THR A 29 15.07 2.98 -5.07
C THR A 29 13.72 3.52 -5.54
N LEU A 30 13.70 4.29 -6.63
CA LEU A 30 12.47 4.83 -7.23
C LEU A 30 11.54 3.72 -7.74
N LYS A 31 12.08 2.68 -8.38
CA LYS A 31 11.27 1.53 -8.81
C LYS A 31 10.64 0.81 -7.63
N VAL A 32 11.43 0.53 -6.59
CA VAL A 32 10.93 -0.14 -5.38
C VAL A 32 9.91 0.73 -4.64
N SER A 33 10.09 2.06 -4.59
CA SER A 33 9.11 2.96 -3.97
C SER A 33 7.78 2.97 -4.74
N GLN A 34 7.82 2.96 -6.08
CA GLN A 34 6.61 2.87 -6.91
C GLN A 34 5.87 1.53 -6.70
N GLU A 35 6.60 0.43 -6.56
CA GLU A 35 6.00 -0.86 -6.22
C GLU A 35 5.32 -0.83 -4.85
N LEU A 36 5.96 -0.22 -3.86
CA LEU A 36 5.39 -0.04 -2.52
C LEU A 36 4.11 0.82 -2.56
N ASP A 37 4.14 1.94 -3.27
CA ASP A 37 2.98 2.82 -3.44
C ASP A 37 1.80 2.09 -4.09
N ASN A 38 2.05 1.23 -5.08
CA ASN A 38 1.01 0.41 -5.69
C ASN A 38 0.37 -0.56 -4.69
N LEU A 39 1.16 -1.19 -3.82
CA LEU A 39 0.63 -2.07 -2.77
C LEU A 39 -0.22 -1.30 -1.75
N LEU A 40 0.24 -0.12 -1.32
CA LEU A 40 -0.50 0.75 -0.41
C LEU A 40 -1.82 1.24 -1.05
N ASN A 41 -1.80 1.59 -2.33
CA ASN A 41 -2.99 1.99 -3.06
C ASN A 41 -4.02 0.86 -3.15
N ILE A 42 -3.59 -0.39 -3.32
CA ILE A 42 -4.46 -1.56 -3.27
C ILE A 42 -5.09 -1.70 -1.87
N GLN A 43 -4.28 -1.58 -0.81
CA GLN A 43 -4.78 -1.61 0.57
C GLN A 43 -5.85 -0.55 0.82
N ASN A 44 -5.57 0.69 0.40
CA ASN A 44 -6.48 1.81 0.55
C ASN A 44 -7.79 1.59 -0.21
N LYS A 45 -7.74 1.05 -1.42
CA LYS A 45 -8.96 0.69 -2.18
C LYS A 45 -9.80 -0.34 -1.44
N PHE A 46 -9.19 -1.37 -0.86
CA PHE A 46 -9.93 -2.36 -0.07
C PHE A 46 -10.59 -1.73 1.17
N ILE A 47 -9.85 -0.86 1.87
CA ILE A 47 -10.36 -0.15 3.05
C ILE A 47 -11.53 0.78 2.65
N CYS A 48 -11.35 1.61 1.62
CA CYS A 48 -12.39 2.50 1.12
C CYS A 48 -13.62 1.73 0.65
N ASN A 49 -13.46 0.64 -0.10
CA ASN A 49 -14.58 -0.19 -0.53
C ASN A 49 -15.33 -0.79 0.67
N PHE A 50 -14.61 -1.28 1.68
CA PHE A 50 -15.23 -1.80 2.89
C PHE A 50 -16.07 -0.72 3.61
N PHE A 51 -15.55 0.51 3.71
CA PHE A 51 -16.30 1.61 4.30
C PHE A 51 -17.51 2.02 3.44
N ILE A 52 -17.35 2.14 2.12
CA ILE A 52 -18.45 2.47 1.21
C ILE A 52 -19.58 1.46 1.35
N GLU A 53 -19.29 0.16 1.28
CA GLU A 53 -20.31 -0.89 1.45
C GLU A 53 -20.99 -0.81 2.83
N LYS A 54 -20.20 -0.56 3.89
CA LYS A 54 -20.74 -0.41 5.25
C LYS A 54 -21.69 0.78 5.39
N TYR A 55 -21.39 1.91 4.77
CA TYR A 55 -22.25 3.11 4.83
C TYR A 55 -23.39 3.08 3.80
N ARG A 56 -23.29 2.27 2.74
CA ARG A 56 -24.38 2.07 1.78
C ARG A 56 -25.60 1.41 2.42
N SER A 57 -25.40 0.44 3.33
CA SER A 57 -26.48 -0.12 4.16
C SER A 57 -27.16 0.91 5.07
N PHE A 58 -26.52 2.03 5.38
CA PHE A 58 -27.10 3.09 6.23
C PHE A 58 -27.89 4.15 5.43
N LEU A 59 -27.80 4.16 4.10
CA LEU A 59 -28.39 5.20 3.23
C LEU A 59 -29.59 4.71 2.42
N CYS A 60 -30.04 3.46 2.61
CA CYS A 60 -31.22 2.88 1.94
C CYS A 60 -32.41 2.66 2.90
N ASP A 61 -32.37 3.22 4.11
CA ASP A 61 -33.52 3.30 5.02
C ASP A 61 -34.05 4.76 5.01
N GLU A 62 -34.66 5.19 3.90
CA GLU A 62 -35.50 6.39 3.81
C GLU A 62 -36.63 6.20 2.79
#